data_AF-A0A7G7MN01-F1
#
_entry.id   AF-A0A7G7MN01-F1
#
_cell.length_a   1.000
_cell.length_b   1.000
_cell.length_c   1.000
_cell.angle_alpha   90.00
_cell.angle_beta   90.00
_cell.angle_gamma   90.00
#
_symmetry.space_group_name_H-M   'P 1'
#
loop_
_entity.id
_entity.type
_entity.pdbx_description
1 polymer ?
#
loop_
_entity_poly.entity_id
_entity_poly.type
_entity_poly.pdbx_seq_one_letter_code
_entity_poly.pdbx_strand_id
1 'polypeptide(L)'
;MPDRYADAVRARRHELRALRALLVPARTDLRDALAAARTGALTEAAARFAEVRRDLDGHPPAAVSAAARAIEAAAHAGWADRAVAAERGTGADRGVALPVPPDDPPPPAAPDPPVPRRARVVEVLADAGAWRLAVLPLAALSGVAGPAVLLPALGGAVLVLVAVVRSRRAAVDRARARRWGTDLLAVTHARIDAELTRRTAARASAATARLEAALDRRRAEIDAELALLAPREPAGA
;
A
#
# COMPACT_ATOMS: atom_id res chain seq x y z
N MET A 1 24.57 33.70 -53.96
CA MET A 1 23.30 33.87 -53.23
C MET A 1 23.10 32.60 -52.39
N PRO A 2 22.92 32.67 -51.07
CA PRO A 2 22.76 31.47 -50.24
C PRO A 2 21.50 30.72 -50.64
N ASP A 3 21.63 29.42 -50.87
CA ASP A 3 20.52 28.54 -51.16
C ASP A 3 19.77 28.24 -49.85
N ARG A 4 18.71 29.02 -49.62
CA ARG A 4 17.85 28.90 -48.43
C ARG A 4 17.27 27.49 -48.29
N TYR A 5 17.05 26.77 -49.40
CA TYR A 5 16.56 25.40 -49.36
C TYR A 5 17.65 24.44 -48.86
N ALA A 6 18.88 24.57 -49.36
CA ALA A 6 20.01 23.77 -48.89
C ALA A 6 20.36 24.03 -47.41
N ASP A 7 20.18 25.26 -46.92
CA ASP A 7 20.31 25.58 -45.48
C ASP A 7 19.22 24.89 -44.64
N ALA A 8 17.96 24.95 -45.08
CA ALA A 8 16.85 24.30 -44.40
C ALA A 8 17.00 22.77 -44.32
N VAL A 9 17.43 22.12 -45.41
CA VAL A 9 17.71 20.67 -45.43
C VAL A 9 18.85 20.32 -44.47
N ARG A 10 19.93 21.10 -44.44
CA ARG A 10 21.04 20.89 -43.50
C ARG A 10 20.59 21.02 -42.04
N ALA A 11 19.82 22.06 -41.73
CA ALA A 11 19.25 22.26 -40.40
C ALA A 11 18.35 21.09 -39.98
N ARG A 12 17.43 20.65 -40.86
CA ARG A 12 16.54 19.51 -40.58
C ARG A 12 17.31 18.20 -40.37
N ARG A 13 18.35 17.94 -41.18
CA ARG A 13 19.21 16.75 -40.99
C ARG A 13 19.96 16.78 -39.66
N HIS A 14 20.41 17.96 -39.23
CA HIS A 14 21.05 18.12 -37.91
C HIS A 14 20.06 17.83 -36.78
N GLU A 15 18.85 18.39 -36.85
CA GLU A 15 17.78 18.14 -35.89
C GLU A 15 17.43 16.65 -35.78
N LEU A 16 17.24 15.97 -36.91
CA LEU A 16 16.92 14.54 -36.94
C LEU A 16 18.03 13.66 -36.35
N ARG A 17 19.30 13.99 -36.59
CA ARG A 17 20.44 13.30 -35.97
C ARG A 17 20.49 13.53 -34.46
N ALA A 18 20.21 14.75 -34.01
CA ALA A 18 20.12 15.07 -32.58
C ALA A 18 18.99 14.28 -31.92
N LEU A 19 17.81 14.21 -32.53
CA LEU A 19 16.70 13.39 -32.06
C LEU A 19 17.05 11.90 -32.01
N ARG A 20 17.71 11.37 -33.05
CA ARG A 20 18.17 9.97 -33.08
C ARG A 20 19.15 9.65 -31.94
N ALA A 21 20.03 10.59 -31.59
CA ALA A 21 20.98 10.41 -30.49
C ALA A 21 20.31 10.32 -29.11
N LEU A 22 19.11 10.89 -28.95
CA LEU A 22 18.32 10.81 -27.71
C LEU A 22 17.60 9.45 -27.54
N LEU A 23 17.44 8.68 -28.61
CA LEU A 23 16.76 7.38 -28.60
C LEU A 23 17.69 6.29 -28.08
N VAL A 24 18.14 6.40 -26.83
CA VAL A 24 18.97 5.42 -26.11
C VAL A 24 18.05 4.42 -25.37
N PRO A 25 18.47 3.20 -25.03
CA PRO A 25 17.72 2.36 -24.11
C PRO A 25 17.40 3.09 -22.78
N ALA A 26 16.21 2.89 -22.23
CA ALA A 26 15.70 3.58 -21.02
C ALA A 26 15.19 2.59 -19.96
N ARG A 27 15.66 1.34 -20.01
CA ARG A 27 15.17 0.26 -19.16
C ARG A 27 15.45 0.48 -17.67
N THR A 28 16.61 1.03 -17.34
CA THR A 28 16.99 1.33 -15.95
C THR A 28 16.18 2.50 -15.42
N ASP A 29 16.12 3.62 -16.15
CA ASP A 29 15.32 4.81 -15.81
C ASP A 29 13.85 4.44 -15.54
N LEU A 30 13.26 3.60 -16.41
CA LEU A 30 11.89 3.12 -16.25
C LEU A 30 11.72 2.28 -14.98
N ARG A 31 12.66 1.37 -14.70
CA ARG A 31 12.62 0.53 -13.49
C ARG A 31 12.76 1.37 -12.23
N ASP A 32 13.64 2.37 -12.25
CA ASP A 32 13.87 3.26 -11.13
C ASP A 32 12.65 4.14 -10.87
N ALA A 33 12.02 4.67 -11.93
CA ALA A 33 10.79 5.44 -11.82
C ALA A 33 9.62 4.59 -11.29
N LEU A 34 9.48 3.34 -11.74
CA LEU A 34 8.48 2.41 -11.22
C LEU A 34 8.77 1.97 -9.77
N ALA A 35 10.04 1.80 -9.40
CA ALA A 35 10.45 1.53 -8.03
C ALA A 35 10.14 2.73 -7.12
N ALA A 36 10.37 3.96 -7.58
CA ALA A 36 9.99 5.18 -6.88
C ALA A 36 8.47 5.29 -6.69
N ALA A 37 7.69 4.98 -7.73
CA ALA A 37 6.22 4.92 -7.65
C ALA A 37 5.74 3.93 -6.57
N ARG A 38 6.35 2.73 -6.51
CA ARG A 38 6.09 1.72 -5.47
C ARG A 38 6.40 2.25 -4.08
N THR A 39 7.60 2.81 -3.89
CA THR A 39 8.05 3.34 -2.59
C THR A 39 7.14 4.47 -2.10
N GLY A 40 6.71 5.37 -3.00
CA GLY A 40 5.75 6.43 -2.67
C GLY A 40 4.41 5.89 -2.18
N ALA A 41 3.83 4.92 -2.90
CA ALA A 41 2.57 4.29 -2.50
C ALA A 41 2.68 3.54 -1.15
N LEU A 42 3.79 2.84 -0.92
CA LEU A 42 4.04 2.15 0.35
C LEU A 42 4.22 3.10 1.52
N THR A 43 4.89 4.24 1.30
CA THR A 43 5.11 5.25 2.33
C THR A 43 3.79 5.90 2.76
N GLU A 44 2.91 6.22 1.80
CA GLU A 44 1.56 6.72 2.10
C GLU A 44 0.70 5.69 2.83
N ALA A 45 0.76 4.43 2.40
CA ALA A 45 0.06 3.35 3.09
C ALA A 45 0.56 3.19 4.53
N ALA A 46 1.88 3.19 4.75
CA ALA A 46 2.49 3.10 6.06
C ALA A 46 2.09 4.27 6.98
N ALA A 47 2.00 5.49 6.44
CA ALA A 47 1.53 6.66 7.19
C ALA A 47 0.07 6.48 7.64
N ARG A 48 -0.82 6.05 6.75
CA ARG A 48 -2.23 5.78 7.08
C ARG A 48 -2.38 4.62 8.07
N PHE A 49 -1.59 3.56 7.94
CA PHE A 49 -1.57 2.49 8.93
C PHE A 49 -1.10 2.99 10.30
N ALA A 50 -0.13 3.89 10.34
CA ALA A 50 0.33 4.49 11.60
C ALA A 50 -0.77 5.34 12.26
N GLU A 51 -1.57 6.07 11.48
CA GLU A 51 -2.76 6.80 11.98
C GLU A 51 -3.78 5.85 12.60
N VAL A 52 -4.22 4.82 11.87
CA VAL A 52 -5.16 3.81 12.39
C VAL A 52 -4.60 3.14 13.64
N ARG A 53 -3.28 2.87 13.68
CA ARG A 53 -2.61 2.25 14.82
C ARG A 53 -2.64 3.12 16.08
N ARG A 54 -2.53 4.45 15.95
CA ARG A 54 -2.62 5.39 17.09
C ARG A 54 -4.01 5.36 17.72
N ASP A 55 -5.05 5.17 16.91
CA ASP A 55 -6.44 5.25 17.36
C ASP A 55 -7.10 3.88 17.59
N LEU A 56 -6.34 2.78 17.64
CA LEU A 56 -6.88 1.42 17.78
C LEU A 56 -7.81 1.26 18.99
N ASP A 57 -7.48 1.92 20.10
CA ASP A 57 -8.26 1.82 21.34
C ASP A 57 -9.65 2.49 21.23
N GLY A 58 -9.83 3.39 20.24
CA GLY A 58 -11.10 4.09 19.97
C GLY A 58 -11.96 3.46 18.86
N HIS A 59 -11.41 2.50 18.10
CA HIS A 59 -12.10 1.95 16.92
C HIS A 59 -12.64 0.53 17.17
N PRO A 60 -13.92 0.24 16.80
CA PRO A 60 -14.41 -1.12 16.81
C PRO A 60 -13.70 -1.98 15.75
N PRO A 61 -13.57 -3.31 15.94
CA PRO A 61 -12.87 -4.18 14.99
C PRO A 61 -13.33 -4.06 13.54
N ALA A 62 -14.63 -3.87 13.31
CA ALA A 62 -15.19 -3.67 11.97
C ALA A 62 -14.64 -2.40 11.30
N ALA A 63 -14.47 -1.31 12.05
CA ALA A 63 -13.90 -0.06 11.52
C ALA A 63 -12.42 -0.23 11.17
N VAL A 64 -11.65 -0.98 11.97
CA VAL A 64 -10.24 -1.29 11.66
C VAL A 64 -10.11 -2.14 10.40
N SER A 65 -10.99 -3.16 10.21
CA SER A 65 -11.03 -3.95 8.96
C SER A 65 -11.40 -3.09 7.75
N ALA A 66 -12.40 -2.22 7.87
CA ALA A 66 -12.79 -1.31 6.80
C ALA A 66 -11.66 -0.33 6.45
N ALA A 67 -10.98 0.23 7.45
CA ALA A 67 -9.83 1.11 7.25
C ALA A 67 -8.67 0.39 6.55
N ALA A 68 -8.34 -0.84 6.97
CA ALA A 68 -7.30 -1.64 6.32
C ALA A 68 -7.60 -1.88 4.83
N ARG A 69 -8.85 -2.21 4.49
CA ARG A 69 -9.32 -2.38 3.10
C ARG A 69 -9.26 -1.07 2.30
N ALA A 70 -9.66 0.04 2.91
CA ALA A 70 -9.58 1.34 2.26
C ALA A 70 -8.13 1.76 1.98
N ILE A 71 -7.21 1.51 2.93
CA ILE A 71 -5.78 1.78 2.75
C ILE A 71 -5.21 0.93 1.63
N GLU A 72 -5.54 -0.37 1.58
CA GLU A 72 -5.14 -1.25 0.49
C GLU A 72 -5.62 -0.76 -0.87
N ALA A 73 -6.92 -0.49 -1.02
CA ALA A 73 -7.49 -0.02 -2.28
C ALA A 73 -6.83 1.29 -2.74
N ALA A 74 -6.60 2.22 -1.81
CA ALA A 74 -5.98 3.49 -2.12
C ALA A 74 -4.48 3.36 -2.42
N ALA A 75 -3.77 2.42 -1.81
CA ALA A 75 -2.37 2.12 -2.13
C ALA A 75 -2.24 1.58 -3.56
N HIS A 76 -3.14 0.68 -3.97
CA HIS A 76 -3.16 0.16 -5.34
C HIS A 76 -3.51 1.22 -6.37
N ALA A 77 -4.55 2.04 -6.12
CA ALA A 77 -4.92 3.14 -7.02
C ALA A 77 -3.78 4.16 -7.14
N GLY A 78 -3.23 4.62 -6.01
CA GLY A 78 -2.13 5.58 -6.01
C GLY A 78 -0.85 5.03 -6.64
N TRP A 79 -0.56 3.74 -6.53
CA TRP A 79 0.54 3.13 -7.27
C TRP A 79 0.28 3.12 -8.78
N ALA A 80 -0.92 2.72 -9.22
CA ALA A 80 -1.27 2.66 -10.64
C ALA A 80 -1.13 4.02 -11.31
N ASP A 81 -1.65 5.08 -10.70
CA ASP A 81 -1.54 6.46 -11.20
C ASP A 81 -0.07 6.90 -11.36
N ARG A 82 0.76 6.65 -10.34
CA ARG A 82 2.19 6.97 -10.38
C ARG A 82 2.95 6.13 -11.40
N ALA A 83 2.61 4.86 -11.55
CA ALA A 83 3.24 3.98 -12.53
C ALA A 83 2.94 4.43 -13.96
N VAL A 84 1.70 4.83 -14.24
CA VAL A 84 1.31 5.43 -15.53
C VAL A 84 2.04 6.74 -15.77
N ALA A 85 2.14 7.61 -14.75
CA ALA A 85 2.89 8.86 -14.86
C ALA A 85 4.38 8.61 -15.13
N ALA A 86 5.00 7.64 -14.44
CA ALA A 86 6.40 7.25 -14.63
C ALA A 86 6.66 6.74 -16.05
N GLU A 87 5.79 5.86 -16.58
CA GLU A 87 5.88 5.39 -17.97
C GLU A 87 5.80 6.56 -18.96
N ARG A 88 4.80 7.44 -18.80
CA ARG A 88 4.61 8.59 -19.70
C ARG A 88 5.78 9.57 -19.63
N GLY A 89 6.28 9.86 -18.43
CA GLY A 89 7.45 10.70 -18.23
C GLY A 89 8.68 10.13 -18.94
N THR A 90 8.94 8.83 -18.75
CA THR A 90 10.09 8.15 -19.39
C THR A 90 9.99 8.16 -20.91
N GLY A 91 8.79 7.98 -21.47
CA GLY A 91 8.55 8.12 -22.91
C GLY A 91 8.76 9.56 -23.40
N ALA A 92 8.20 10.54 -22.68
CA ALA A 92 8.31 11.95 -23.02
C ALA A 92 9.76 12.45 -23.02
N ASP A 93 10.58 12.02 -22.05
CA ASP A 93 12.01 12.35 -21.96
C ASP A 93 12.80 11.87 -23.19
N ARG A 94 12.28 10.87 -23.91
CA ARG A 94 12.86 10.32 -25.14
C ARG A 94 12.10 10.72 -26.41
N GLY A 95 11.14 11.64 -26.29
CA GLY A 95 10.34 12.13 -27.41
C GLY A 95 9.43 11.08 -28.05
N VAL A 96 9.02 10.06 -27.30
CA VAL A 96 8.10 9.01 -27.77
C VAL A 96 6.83 8.95 -26.93
N ALA A 97 5.69 8.84 -27.60
CA ALA A 97 4.42 8.60 -26.94
C ALA A 97 4.24 7.10 -26.68
N LEU A 98 4.07 6.72 -25.41
CA LEU A 98 3.72 5.34 -25.06
C LEU A 98 2.21 5.12 -25.15
N PRO A 99 1.76 3.97 -25.68
CA PRO A 99 0.34 3.63 -25.67
C PRO A 99 -0.17 3.48 -24.25
N VAL A 100 -1.43 3.84 -24.04
CA VAL A 100 -2.10 3.73 -22.74
C VAL A 100 -1.99 2.27 -22.28
N PRO A 101 -1.40 2.02 -21.10
CA PRO A 101 -1.31 0.68 -20.55
C PRO A 101 -2.72 0.13 -20.30
N PRO A 102 -2.94 -1.18 -20.50
CA PRO A 102 -4.19 -1.81 -20.07
C PRO A 102 -4.38 -1.63 -18.55
N ASP A 103 -5.64 -1.53 -18.12
CA ASP A 103 -5.97 -1.43 -16.71
C ASP A 103 -5.47 -2.67 -15.96
N ASP A 104 -4.82 -2.45 -14.82
CA ASP A 104 -4.39 -3.54 -13.97
C ASP A 104 -5.63 -4.16 -13.30
N PRO A 105 -5.81 -5.50 -13.32
CA PRO A 105 -6.96 -6.12 -12.69
C PRO A 105 -7.00 -5.79 -11.20
N PRO A 106 -8.20 -5.64 -10.61
CA PRO A 106 -8.33 -5.42 -9.18
C PRO A 106 -7.66 -6.56 -8.42
N PRO A 107 -6.98 -6.28 -7.30
CA PRO A 107 -6.39 -7.33 -6.49
C PRO A 107 -7.48 -8.28 -5.99
N PRO A 108 -7.19 -9.58 -5.84
CA PRO A 108 -8.14 -10.52 -5.25
C PRO A 108 -8.49 -10.06 -3.83
N ALA A 109 -9.77 -10.05 -3.50
CA ALA A 109 -10.23 -9.72 -2.16
C ALA A 109 -9.62 -10.71 -1.15
N ALA A 110 -8.95 -10.18 -0.12
CA ALA A 110 -8.52 -11.05 0.98
C ALA A 110 -9.73 -11.54 1.78
N PRO A 111 -9.66 -12.78 2.32
CA PRO A 111 -10.63 -13.23 3.30
C PRO A 111 -10.59 -12.33 4.53
N ASP A 112 -11.76 -12.02 5.08
CA ASP A 112 -11.85 -11.24 6.30
C ASP A 112 -11.21 -12.03 7.46
N PRO A 113 -10.30 -11.40 8.23
CA PRO A 113 -9.72 -12.04 9.41
C PRO A 113 -10.84 -12.31 10.44
N PRO A 114 -10.78 -13.43 11.18
CA PRO A 114 -11.77 -13.70 12.22
C PRO A 114 -11.71 -12.61 13.30
N VAL A 115 -12.86 -12.02 13.59
CA VAL A 115 -13.01 -10.99 14.64
C VAL A 115 -12.73 -11.62 16.01
N PRO A 116 -12.00 -10.93 16.92
CA PRO A 116 -11.71 -11.47 18.24
C PRO A 116 -12.99 -11.70 19.03
N ARG A 117 -13.15 -12.91 19.60
CA ARG A 117 -14.28 -13.26 20.45
C ARG A 117 -14.10 -12.64 21.85
N ARG A 118 -15.22 -12.21 22.46
CA ARG A 118 -15.25 -11.70 23.84
C ARG A 118 -14.79 -12.79 24.82
N ALA A 119 -13.91 -12.43 25.75
CA ALA A 119 -13.43 -13.32 26.80
C ALA A 119 -14.61 -13.84 27.64
N ARG A 120 -14.59 -15.11 28.06
CA ARG A 120 -15.60 -15.66 28.97
C ARG A 120 -15.23 -15.37 30.43
N VAL A 121 -16.20 -15.31 31.34
CA VAL A 121 -15.97 -15.03 32.78
C VAL A 121 -14.98 -16.03 33.39
N VAL A 122 -15.08 -17.30 32.98
CA VAL A 122 -14.20 -18.40 33.42
C VAL A 122 -12.74 -18.17 32.98
N GLU A 123 -12.51 -17.67 31.76
CA GLU A 123 -11.16 -17.36 31.25
C GLU A 123 -10.49 -16.27 32.08
N VAL A 124 -11.25 -15.23 32.45
CA VAL A 124 -10.74 -14.10 33.26
C VAL A 124 -10.42 -14.54 34.70
N LEU A 125 -11.23 -15.44 35.27
CA LEU A 125 -11.02 -15.97 36.62
C LEU A 125 -9.81 -16.92 36.69
N ALA A 126 -9.58 -17.72 35.64
CA ALA A 126 -8.47 -18.65 35.55
C ALA A 126 -7.11 -17.93 35.41
N ASP A 127 -7.02 -16.92 34.53
CA ASP A 127 -5.77 -16.16 34.28
C ASP A 127 -5.31 -15.33 35.49
N ALA A 128 -6.26 -14.89 36.33
CA ALA A 128 -5.99 -13.90 37.36
C ALA A 128 -5.66 -14.48 38.74
N GLY A 129 -5.76 -15.79 38.96
CA GLY A 129 -5.75 -16.37 40.31
C GLY A 129 -6.80 -15.73 41.23
N ALA A 130 -7.82 -15.08 40.66
CA ALA A 130 -8.74 -14.16 41.32
C ALA A 130 -9.70 -14.85 42.30
N TRP A 131 -9.77 -16.19 42.25
CA TRP A 131 -10.39 -16.98 43.30
C TRP A 131 -9.77 -16.66 44.68
N ARG A 132 -8.45 -16.35 44.75
CA ARG A 132 -7.80 -15.93 46.00
C ARG A 132 -8.34 -14.61 46.54
N LEU A 133 -8.65 -13.66 45.67
CA LEU A 133 -9.21 -12.35 46.04
C LEU A 133 -10.70 -12.43 46.41
N ALA A 134 -11.42 -13.44 45.91
CA ALA A 134 -12.80 -13.71 46.32
C ALA A 134 -12.88 -14.47 47.66
N VAL A 135 -11.88 -15.32 47.97
CA VAL A 135 -11.84 -16.13 49.20
C VAL A 135 -11.38 -15.31 50.42
N LEU A 136 -10.45 -14.37 50.24
CA LEU A 136 -9.89 -13.55 51.33
C LEU A 136 -10.93 -12.68 52.10
N PRO A 137 -11.86 -11.95 51.46
CA PRO A 137 -12.87 -11.18 52.19
C PRO A 137 -13.93 -12.07 52.85
N LEU A 138 -14.23 -13.24 52.28
CA LEU A 138 -15.14 -14.21 52.89
C LEU A 138 -14.57 -14.81 54.19
N ALA A 139 -13.26 -15.01 54.26
CA ALA A 139 -12.58 -15.51 55.46
C ALA A 139 -12.46 -14.45 56.58
N ALA A 140 -12.48 -13.15 56.25
CA ALA A 140 -12.40 -12.07 57.23
C ALA A 140 -13.77 -11.68 57.84
N LEU A 141 -14.88 -11.96 57.14
CA LEU A 141 -16.24 -11.62 57.59
C LEU A 141 -16.86 -12.64 58.55
N SER A 142 -16.29 -13.85 58.69
CA SER A 142 -16.82 -14.91 59.54
C SER A 142 -16.55 -14.72 61.04
N GLY A 143 -15.77 -13.69 61.43
CA GLY A 143 -15.27 -13.56 62.81
C GLY A 143 -16.02 -12.62 63.77
N VAL A 144 -16.72 -11.57 63.30
CA VAL A 144 -17.03 -10.42 64.21
C VAL A 144 -18.41 -9.75 64.03
N ALA A 145 -19.22 -10.05 63.00
CA ALA A 145 -20.45 -9.30 62.74
C ALA A 145 -21.74 -10.13 62.83
N GLY A 146 -22.78 -9.60 63.49
CA GLY A 146 -24.12 -10.20 63.53
C GLY A 146 -24.84 -10.19 62.17
N PRO A 147 -25.90 -11.02 62.00
CA PRO A 147 -26.55 -11.27 60.71
C PRO A 147 -27.10 -10.02 60.01
N ALA A 148 -27.47 -8.99 60.79
CA ALA A 148 -27.99 -7.72 60.28
C ALA A 148 -26.94 -6.88 59.51
N VAL A 149 -25.64 -7.07 59.77
CA VAL A 149 -24.53 -6.35 59.10
C VAL A 149 -23.89 -7.21 57.99
N LEU A 150 -23.95 -8.53 58.12
CA LEU A 150 -23.40 -9.49 57.16
C LEU A 150 -24.09 -9.45 55.78
N LEU A 151 -25.42 -9.40 55.75
CA LEU A 151 -26.20 -9.40 54.50
C LEU A 151 -25.90 -8.19 53.57
N PRO A 152 -25.94 -6.93 54.04
CA PRO A 152 -25.58 -5.79 53.20
C PRO A 152 -24.09 -5.77 52.83
N ALA A 153 -23.19 -6.21 53.72
CA ALA A 153 -21.76 -6.31 53.43
C ALA A 153 -21.46 -7.35 52.33
N LEU A 154 -22.16 -8.49 52.34
CA LEU A 154 -22.09 -9.51 51.29
C LEU A 154 -22.60 -8.95 49.95
N GLY A 155 -23.71 -8.22 49.95
CA GLY A 155 -24.22 -7.55 48.74
C GLY A 155 -23.21 -6.56 48.14
N GLY A 156 -22.59 -5.74 48.98
CA GLY A 156 -21.52 -4.81 48.57
C GLY A 156 -20.29 -5.54 48.01
N ALA A 157 -19.84 -6.61 48.67
CA ALA A 157 -18.71 -7.42 48.21
C ALA A 157 -18.98 -8.07 46.84
N VAL A 158 -20.20 -8.59 46.62
CA VAL A 158 -20.60 -9.15 45.31
C VAL A 158 -20.63 -8.08 44.24
N LEU A 159 -21.16 -6.89 44.51
CA LEU A 159 -21.16 -5.77 43.55
C LEU A 159 -19.75 -5.33 43.19
N VAL A 160 -18.85 -5.20 44.17
CA VAL A 160 -17.43 -4.88 43.93
C VAL A 160 -16.77 -5.97 43.10
N LEU A 161 -17.01 -7.25 43.42
CA LEU A 161 -16.47 -8.38 42.65
C LEU A 161 -16.96 -8.35 41.19
N VAL A 162 -18.26 -8.14 40.96
CA VAL A 162 -18.85 -8.02 39.63
C VAL A 162 -18.24 -6.84 38.87
N ALA A 163 -18.08 -5.69 39.51
CA ALA A 163 -17.45 -4.52 38.92
C ALA A 163 -15.99 -4.78 38.52
N VAL A 164 -15.21 -5.43 39.39
CA VAL A 164 -13.81 -5.82 39.12
C VAL A 164 -13.71 -6.85 38.00
N VAL A 165 -14.58 -7.87 37.97
CA VAL A 165 -14.60 -8.87 36.90
C VAL A 165 -14.99 -8.21 35.57
N ARG A 166 -15.98 -7.32 35.57
CA ARG A 166 -16.40 -6.59 34.37
C ARG A 166 -15.30 -5.66 33.85
N SER A 167 -14.61 -4.93 34.73
CA SER A 167 -13.52 -4.02 34.33
C SER A 167 -12.32 -4.80 33.77
N ARG A 168 -11.94 -5.92 34.39
CA ARG A 168 -10.88 -6.81 33.89
C ARG A 168 -11.24 -7.44 32.56
N ARG A 169 -12.48 -7.94 32.41
CA ARG A 169 -12.97 -8.49 31.14
C ARG A 169 -12.88 -7.45 30.03
N ALA A 170 -13.32 -6.22 30.28
CA ALA A 170 -13.20 -5.12 29.33
C ALA A 170 -11.74 -4.77 29.01
N ALA A 171 -10.80 -4.89 29.96
CA ALA A 171 -9.38 -4.69 29.71
C ALA A 171 -8.78 -5.81 28.84
N VAL A 172 -9.12 -7.07 29.11
CA VAL A 172 -8.68 -8.23 28.32
C VAL A 172 -9.23 -8.15 26.89
N ASP A 173 -10.52 -7.84 26.74
CA ASP A 173 -11.17 -7.68 25.44
C ASP A 173 -10.52 -6.56 24.62
N ARG A 174 -10.20 -5.41 25.25
CA ARG A 174 -9.46 -4.31 24.60
C ARG A 174 -8.05 -4.74 24.19
N ALA A 175 -7.31 -5.39 25.07
CA ALA A 175 -5.96 -5.87 24.74
C ALA A 175 -5.97 -6.90 23.60
N ARG A 176 -6.98 -7.78 23.55
CA ARG A 176 -7.19 -8.74 22.46
C ARG A 176 -7.55 -8.04 21.15
N ALA A 177 -8.47 -7.07 21.19
CA ALA A 177 -8.84 -6.27 20.03
C ALA A 177 -7.67 -5.45 19.47
N ARG A 178 -6.87 -4.83 20.35
CA ARG A 178 -5.68 -4.07 19.97
C ARG A 178 -4.60 -4.96 19.33
N ARG A 179 -4.33 -6.13 19.90
CA ARG A 179 -3.40 -7.12 19.32
C ARG A 179 -3.88 -7.56 17.93
N TRP A 180 -5.14 -8.00 17.84
CA TRP A 180 -5.76 -8.36 16.57
C TRP A 180 -5.67 -7.23 15.53
N GLY A 181 -5.95 -5.99 15.93
CA GLY A 181 -5.87 -4.82 15.05
C GLY A 181 -4.43 -4.58 14.57
N THR A 182 -3.45 -4.69 15.47
CA THR A 182 -2.03 -4.54 15.12
C THR A 182 -1.59 -5.62 14.14
N ASP A 183 -1.97 -6.88 14.39
CA ASP A 183 -1.65 -8.03 13.53
C ASP A 183 -2.31 -7.86 12.15
N LEU A 184 -3.57 -7.43 12.10
CA LEU A 184 -4.29 -7.17 10.86
C LEU A 184 -3.59 -6.09 10.02
N LEU A 185 -3.21 -4.96 10.63
CA LEU A 185 -2.52 -3.88 9.90
C LEU A 185 -1.15 -4.36 9.39
N ALA A 186 -0.42 -5.14 10.19
CA ALA A 186 0.87 -5.70 9.78
C ALA A 186 0.74 -6.69 8.61
N VAL A 187 -0.21 -7.62 8.68
CA VAL A 187 -0.51 -8.58 7.61
C VAL A 187 -0.97 -7.86 6.35
N THR A 188 -1.82 -6.84 6.48
CA THR A 188 -2.29 -6.04 5.34
C THR A 188 -1.14 -5.28 4.68
N HIS A 189 -0.26 -4.66 5.47
CA HIS A 189 0.92 -3.98 4.97
C HIS A 189 1.85 -4.94 4.19
N ALA A 190 2.15 -6.12 4.75
CA ALA A 190 2.97 -7.12 4.09
C ALA A 190 2.34 -7.62 2.77
N ARG A 191 1.02 -7.80 2.75
CA ARG A 191 0.27 -8.18 1.55
C ARG A 191 0.33 -7.10 0.47
N ILE A 192 0.15 -5.83 0.83
CA ILE A 192 0.28 -4.69 -0.10
C ILE A 192 1.70 -4.67 -0.69
N ASP A 193 2.75 -4.79 0.12
CA ASP A 193 4.14 -4.79 -0.35
C ASP A 193 4.42 -5.95 -1.33
N ALA A 194 3.99 -7.16 -0.99
CA ALA A 194 4.14 -8.33 -1.85
C ALA A 194 3.40 -8.17 -3.19
N GLU A 195 2.17 -7.66 -3.17
CA GLU A 195 1.36 -7.43 -4.37
C GLU A 195 1.95 -6.31 -5.22
N LEU A 196 2.31 -5.17 -4.62
CA LEU A 196 2.93 -4.06 -5.36
C LEU A 196 4.29 -4.44 -5.94
N THR A 197 5.07 -5.26 -5.26
CA THR A 197 6.34 -5.80 -5.79
C THR A 197 6.11 -6.64 -7.04
N ARG A 198 5.15 -7.58 -6.98
CA ARG A 198 4.79 -8.43 -8.12
C ARG A 198 4.29 -7.61 -9.30
N ARG A 199 3.38 -6.66 -9.06
CA ARG A 199 2.83 -5.78 -10.09
C ARG A 199 3.89 -4.87 -10.70
N THR A 200 4.78 -4.31 -9.88
CA THR A 200 5.89 -3.47 -10.37
C THR A 200 6.81 -4.25 -11.29
N ALA A 201 7.14 -5.50 -10.96
CA ALA A 201 7.96 -6.35 -11.81
C ALA A 201 7.27 -6.70 -13.14
N ALA A 202 6.00 -7.11 -13.09
CA ALA A 202 5.21 -7.43 -14.29
C ALA A 202 5.00 -6.22 -15.19
N ARG A 203 4.77 -5.05 -14.59
CA ARG A 203 4.60 -3.79 -15.31
C ARG A 203 5.90 -3.30 -15.92
N ALA A 204 7.02 -3.44 -15.21
CA ALA A 204 8.33 -3.07 -15.73
C ALA A 204 8.71 -3.88 -16.97
N SER A 205 8.44 -5.19 -17.01
CA SER A 205 8.71 -6.01 -18.19
C SER A 205 7.83 -5.60 -19.38
N ALA A 206 6.52 -5.44 -19.16
CA ALA A 206 5.58 -5.02 -20.21
C ALA A 206 5.84 -3.59 -20.72
N ALA A 207 6.14 -2.65 -19.83
CA ALA A 207 6.44 -1.27 -20.19
C ALA A 207 7.78 -1.15 -20.92
N THR A 208 8.79 -1.95 -20.54
CA THR A 208 10.07 -2.00 -21.27
C THR A 208 9.85 -2.42 -22.72
N ALA A 209 9.09 -3.50 -22.96
CA ALA A 209 8.82 -3.97 -24.31
C ALA A 209 8.07 -2.92 -25.17
N ARG A 210 7.08 -2.23 -24.57
CA ARG A 210 6.36 -1.13 -25.24
C ARG A 210 7.29 0.05 -25.57
N LEU A 211 8.19 0.40 -24.65
CA LEU A 211 9.15 1.48 -24.83
C LEU A 211 10.16 1.16 -25.92
N GLU A 212 10.75 -0.04 -25.91
CA GLU A 212 11.70 -0.49 -26.94
C GLU A 212 11.03 -0.48 -28.33
N ALA A 213 9.81 -1.03 -28.44
CA ALA A 213 9.06 -0.99 -29.70
C ALA A 213 8.69 0.44 -30.16
N ALA A 214 8.46 1.38 -29.25
CA ALA A 214 8.22 2.78 -29.59
C ALA A 214 9.51 3.49 -30.05
N LEU A 215 10.63 3.24 -29.37
CA LEU A 215 11.94 3.77 -29.74
C LEU A 215 12.37 3.25 -31.12
N ASP A 216 12.18 1.96 -31.41
CA ASP A 216 12.56 1.37 -32.69
C ASP A 216 11.72 1.90 -33.85
N ARG A 217 10.39 2.04 -33.65
CA ARG A 217 9.53 2.72 -34.64
C ARG A 217 9.98 4.15 -34.88
N ARG A 218 10.30 4.90 -33.82
CA ARG A 218 10.75 6.28 -33.95
C ARG A 218 12.11 6.40 -34.65
N ARG A 219 13.03 5.48 -34.39
CA ARG A 219 14.32 5.39 -35.12
C ARG A 219 14.08 5.12 -36.60
N ALA A 220 13.20 4.18 -36.94
CA ALA A 220 12.87 3.87 -38.32
C ALA A 220 12.22 5.05 -39.07
N GLU A 221 11.32 5.80 -38.42
CA GLU A 221 10.74 7.03 -38.96
C GLU A 221 11.82 8.10 -39.24
N ILE A 222 12.72 8.34 -38.29
CA ILE A 222 13.81 9.30 -38.45
C ILE A 222 14.76 8.86 -39.57
N ASP A 223 15.09 7.58 -39.67
CA ASP A 223 15.96 7.04 -40.70
C ASP A 223 15.32 7.14 -42.09
N ALA A 224 14.00 6.92 -42.20
CA ALA A 224 13.26 7.16 -43.43
C ALA A 224 13.25 8.64 -43.83
N GLU A 225 13.01 9.56 -42.88
CA GLU A 225 13.10 11.01 -43.13
C GLU A 225 14.51 11.43 -43.58
N LEU A 226 15.56 10.89 -42.94
CA LEU A 226 16.94 11.17 -43.33
C LEU A 226 17.26 10.65 -44.73
N ALA A 227 16.72 9.49 -45.12
CA ALA A 227 16.89 8.93 -46.47
C ALA A 227 16.22 9.80 -47.54
N LEU A 228 15.03 10.36 -47.26
CA LEU A 228 14.35 11.30 -48.17
C LEU A 228 15.12 12.60 -48.37
N LEU A 229 15.91 13.01 -47.37
CA LEU A 229 16.76 14.21 -47.39
C LEU A 229 18.19 13.94 -47.86
N ALA A 230 18.52 12.70 -48.26
CA ALA A 230 19.81 12.38 -48.82
C ALA A 230 19.99 13.07 -50.18
N PRO A 231 21.22 13.50 -50.54
CA PRO A 231 21.49 13.99 -51.89
C PRO A 231 21.10 12.89 -52.88
N ARG A 232 20.25 13.20 -53.86
CA ARG A 232 20.13 12.33 -55.04
C ARG A 232 21.46 12.44 -55.76
N GLU A 233 22.26 11.38 -55.74
CA GLU A 233 23.37 11.29 -56.69
C GLU A 233 22.77 11.46 -58.09
N PRO A 234 23.24 12.43 -58.89
CA PRO A 234 22.84 12.48 -60.28
C PRO A 234 23.29 11.17 -60.92
N ALA A 235 22.31 10.36 -61.33
CA ALA A 235 22.57 9.15 -62.07
C ALA A 235 23.25 9.53 -63.39
N GLY A 236 24.57 9.36 -63.44
CA GLY A 236 25.39 9.49 -64.66
C GLY A 236 25.64 10.93 -65.12
N ALA A 237 26.91 11.32 -65.08
CA ALA A 237 27.54 12.13 -66.12
C ALA A 237 28.79 11.39 -66.58
#